data_AF-R7BJG4-F1
#
_entry.id   AF-R7BJG4-F1
#
_cell.length_a   1.000
_cell.length_b   1.000
_cell.length_c   1.000
_cell.angle_alpha   90.00
_cell.angle_beta   90.00
_cell.angle_gamma   90.00
#
_symmetry.space_group_name_H-M   'P 1'
#
loop_
_entity.id
_entity.type
_entity.pdbx_description
1 polymer ?
#
loop_
_entity_poly.entity_id
_entity_poly.type
_entity_poly.pdbx_seq_one_letter_code
_entity_poly.pdbx_strand_id
1 'polypeptide(L)'
;MKLTTTVKAPVLDMFSRDWEFEGKKGTAHFVVIYDYDNHTSERLVIDSANDKLFDIISSINLLQEYKLTVVLNEAYGKLRKELVGVEELGK
;
A
#
# COMPACT_ATOMS: atom_id res chain seq x y z
N MET A 1 -15.50 8.39 -5.90
CA MET A 1 -16.15 7.17 -5.34
C MET A 1 -15.09 6.42 -4.54
N LYS A 2 -15.41 5.90 -3.34
CA LYS A 2 -14.45 5.12 -2.52
C LYS A 2 -14.84 3.65 -2.64
N LEU A 3 -13.98 2.83 -3.26
CA LEU A 3 -14.21 1.39 -3.42
C LEU A 3 -13.20 0.62 -2.59
N THR A 4 -13.65 -0.20 -1.66
CA THR A 4 -12.80 -1.09 -0.88
C THR A 4 -12.77 -2.45 -1.55
N THR A 5 -11.57 -2.98 -1.77
CA THR A 5 -11.33 -4.31 -2.31
C THR A 5 -10.28 -5.04 -1.50
N THR A 6 -10.17 -6.36 -1.69
CA THR A 6 -9.13 -7.18 -1.10
C THR A 6 -8.30 -7.81 -2.20
N VAL A 7 -6.98 -7.75 -2.07
CA VAL A 7 -6.02 -8.34 -3.00
C VAL A 7 -5.20 -9.38 -2.25
N LYS A 8 -4.98 -10.55 -2.85
CA LYS A 8 -4.00 -11.52 -2.37
C LYS A 8 -2.77 -11.41 -3.26
N ALA A 9 -1.66 -10.99 -2.69
CA ALA A 9 -0.44 -10.75 -3.45
C ALA A 9 0.79 -10.87 -2.56
N PRO A 10 1.94 -11.29 -3.11
CA PRO A 10 3.20 -11.24 -2.40
C PRO A 10 3.68 -9.79 -2.30
N VAL A 11 4.20 -9.42 -1.14
CA VAL A 11 4.86 -8.13 -0.95
C VAL A 11 6.28 -8.22 -1.46
N LEU A 12 6.62 -7.38 -2.42
CA LEU A 12 7.94 -7.37 -3.06
C LEU A 12 8.92 -6.45 -2.34
N ASP A 13 8.46 -5.27 -1.93
CA ASP A 13 9.31 -4.23 -1.35
C ASP A 13 8.49 -3.22 -0.55
N MET A 14 9.16 -2.46 0.31
CA MET A 14 8.56 -1.40 1.10
C MET A 14 9.54 -0.26 1.32
N PHE A 15 9.07 0.96 1.10
CA PHE A 15 9.93 2.13 1.26
C PHE A 15 9.14 3.40 1.56
N SER A 16 9.85 4.40 2.06
CA SER A 16 9.33 5.73 2.31
C SER A 16 10.01 6.73 1.38
N ARG A 17 9.28 7.76 0.95
CA ARG A 17 9.82 8.84 0.13
C ARG A 17 9.36 10.19 0.64
N ASP A 18 10.32 11.04 0.93
CA ASP A 18 10.06 12.45 1.25
C ASP A 18 9.64 13.22 0.01
N TRP A 19 8.75 14.19 0.20
CA TRP A 19 8.27 15.08 -0.84
C TRP A 19 8.19 16.51 -0.33
N GLU A 20 8.36 17.44 -1.25
CA GLU A 20 8.16 18.87 -1.02
C GLU A 20 7.33 19.43 -2.18
N PHE A 21 6.22 20.11 -1.87
CA PHE A 21 5.34 20.74 -2.85
C PHE A 21 4.72 22.00 -2.26
N GLU A 22 4.83 23.13 -2.98
CA GLU A 22 4.32 24.45 -2.56
C GLU A 22 4.71 24.84 -1.12
N GLY A 23 5.97 24.57 -0.73
CA GLY A 23 6.50 24.87 0.61
C GLY A 23 6.00 23.94 1.73
N LYS A 24 5.18 22.94 1.41
CA LYS A 24 4.82 21.86 2.32
C LYS A 24 5.76 20.68 2.13
N LYS A 25 6.12 20.03 3.24
CA LYS A 25 6.94 18.82 3.27
C LYS A 25 6.15 17.69 3.90
N GLY A 26 6.43 16.47 3.47
CA GLY A 26 5.89 15.27 4.09
C GLY A 26 6.63 14.02 3.63
N THR A 27 6.27 12.89 4.23
CA THR A 27 6.79 11.58 3.87
C THR A 27 5.62 10.72 3.41
N ALA A 28 5.79 10.02 2.30
CA ALA A 28 4.82 9.05 1.81
C ALA A 28 5.40 7.64 1.95
N HIS A 29 4.60 6.72 2.51
CA HIS A 29 4.98 5.33 2.67
C HIS A 29 4.35 4.47 1.57
N PHE A 30 5.11 3.52 1.06
CA PHE A 30 4.69 2.68 -0.06
C PHE A 30 4.98 1.21 0.22
N VAL A 31 4.06 0.36 -0.23
CA VAL A 31 4.24 -1.09 -0.31
C VAL A 31 4.14 -1.48 -1.78
N VAL A 32 5.07 -2.29 -2.25
CA VAL A 32 5.09 -2.83 -3.61
C VAL A 32 4.63 -4.27 -3.57
N ILE A 33 3.67 -4.63 -4.41
CA ILE A 33 3.10 -5.97 -4.50
C ILE A 33 3.21 -6.50 -5.93
N TYR A 34 3.17 -7.82 -6.08
CA TYR A 34 3.00 -8.43 -7.40
C TYR A 34 1.52 -8.67 -7.69
N ASP A 35 0.98 -7.98 -8.69
CA ASP A 35 -0.35 -8.24 -9.21
C ASP A 35 -0.29 -9.45 -10.14
N TYR A 36 -0.85 -10.58 -9.69
CA TYR A 36 -0.90 -11.82 -10.46
C TYR A 36 -1.80 -11.72 -11.69
N ASP A 37 -2.87 -10.93 -11.65
CA ASP A 37 -3.83 -10.85 -12.75
C ASP A 37 -3.22 -10.11 -13.95
N ASN A 38 -2.45 -9.07 -13.67
CA ASN A 38 -1.82 -8.23 -14.70
C ASN A 38 -0.34 -8.54 -14.92
N HIS A 39 0.25 -9.45 -14.15
CA HIS A 39 1.68 -9.77 -14.15
C HIS A 39 2.60 -8.55 -14.01
N THR A 40 2.20 -7.58 -13.18
CA THR A 40 2.96 -6.34 -12.98
C THR A 40 3.24 -6.07 -11.52
N SER A 41 4.24 -5.24 -11.24
CA SER A 41 4.42 -4.70 -9.89
C SER A 41 3.50 -3.49 -9.70
N GLU A 42 2.83 -3.47 -8.57
CA GLU A 42 1.92 -2.40 -8.21
C GLU A 42 2.35 -1.74 -6.90
N ARG A 43 2.26 -0.41 -6.86
CA ARG A 43 2.60 0.37 -5.67
C ARG A 43 1.34 0.84 -4.97
N LEU A 44 1.16 0.38 -3.75
CA LEU A 44 0.13 0.84 -2.82
C LEU A 44 0.70 1.94 -1.93
N VAL A 45 -0.10 2.97 -1.66
CA VAL A 45 0.28 4.04 -0.73
C VAL A 45 -0.32 3.76 0.64
N ILE A 46 0.40 4.08 1.69
CA ILE A 46 -0.12 4.04 3.06
C ILE A 46 -0.34 5.48 3.52
N ASP A 47 -1.44 5.70 4.23
CA ASP A 47 -1.67 6.98 4.89
C ASP A 47 -0.59 7.21 5.94
N SER A 48 0.11 8.34 5.87
CA SER A 48 1.13 8.75 6.83
C SER A 48 0.60 8.92 8.25
N ALA A 49 -0.72 9.04 8.43
CA ALA A 49 -1.35 9.08 9.75
C ALA A 49 -1.67 7.69 10.33
N ASN A 50 -1.41 6.60 9.60
CA ASN A 50 -1.74 5.23 10.02
C ASN A 50 -0.50 4.48 10.54
N ASP A 51 0.05 4.98 11.66
CA ASP A 51 1.26 4.42 12.30
C ASP A 51 1.12 2.92 12.60
N LYS A 52 -0.06 2.48 13.03
CA LYS A 52 -0.32 1.07 13.35
C LYS A 52 -0.16 0.16 12.13
N LEU A 53 -0.69 0.59 10.99
CA LEU A 53 -0.54 -0.18 9.76
C LEU A 53 0.93 -0.21 9.34
N PHE A 54 1.64 0.92 9.48
CA PHE A 54 3.06 1.03 9.18
C PHE A 54 3.90 0.06 10.04
N ASP A 55 3.63 -0.03 11.35
CA ASP A 55 4.31 -0.97 12.23
C ASP A 55 4.08 -2.43 11.81
N ILE A 56 2.83 -2.79 11.48
CA ILE A 56 2.48 -4.14 11.00
C ILE A 56 3.26 -4.48 9.73
N ILE A 57 3.19 -3.60 8.72
CA ILE A 57 3.86 -3.86 7.44
C ILE A 57 5.38 -3.90 7.62
N SER A 58 5.96 -3.10 8.50
CA SER A 58 7.42 -3.09 8.71
C SER A 58 7.97 -4.42 9.22
N SER A 59 7.07 -5.27 9.75
CA SER A 59 7.37 -6.58 10.31
C SER A 59 7.03 -7.74 9.36
N ILE A 60 6.50 -7.48 8.17
CA ILE A 60 6.14 -8.55 7.23
C ILE A 60 7.35 -9.10 6.50
N ASN A 61 7.28 -10.38 6.14
CA ASN A 61 8.30 -11.01 5.32
C ASN A 61 8.06 -10.66 3.85
N LEU A 62 9.10 -10.19 3.17
CA LEU A 62 9.06 -10.03 1.73
C LEU A 62 8.85 -11.39 1.04
N LEU A 63 8.27 -11.34 -0.16
CA LEU A 63 7.96 -12.47 -1.04
C LEU A 63 6.91 -13.44 -0.49
N GLN A 64 6.35 -13.20 0.69
CA GLN A 64 5.20 -13.94 1.21
C GLN A 64 3.89 -13.30 0.77
N GLU A 65 2.87 -14.14 0.56
CA GLU A 65 1.53 -13.71 0.15
C GLU A 65 0.71 -13.25 1.36
N TYR A 66 0.12 -12.06 1.23
CA TYR A 66 -0.74 -11.46 2.23
C TYR A 66 -2.10 -11.13 1.63
N LYS A 67 -3.12 -11.10 2.49
CA LYS A 67 -4.42 -10.53 2.16
C LYS A 67 -4.40 -9.05 2.51
N LEU A 68 -4.42 -8.21 1.47
CA LEU A 68 -4.26 -6.78 1.53
C LEU A 68 -5.61 -6.11 1.28
N THR A 69 -6.09 -5.31 2.22
CA THR A 69 -7.31 -4.51 2.04
C THR A 69 -6.92 -3.17 1.45
N VAL A 70 -7.39 -2.90 0.24
CA VAL A 70 -7.05 -1.72 -0.55
C VAL A 70 -8.27 -0.88 -0.80
N VAL A 71 -8.14 0.42 -0.58
CA VAL A 71 -9.13 1.42 -0.92
C VAL A 71 -8.70 2.12 -2.19
N LEU A 72 -9.55 2.08 -3.20
CA LEU A 72 -9.46 2.89 -4.40
C LEU A 72 -10.08 4.25 -4.12
N ASN A 73 -9.26 5.29 -4.18
CA ASN A 73 -9.67 6.67 -4.04
C ASN A 73 -9.30 7.45 -5.30
N GLU A 74 -10.26 8.18 -5.85
CA GLU A 74 -10.05 9.01 -7.03
C GLU A 74 -9.80 10.45 -6.58
N ALA A 75 -8.59 10.95 -6.82
CA ALA A 75 -8.21 12.32 -6.48
C ALA A 75 -7.51 12.96 -7.68
N TYR A 76 -7.96 14.17 -8.05
CA TYR A 76 -7.37 14.94 -9.16
C TYR A 76 -7.30 14.17 -10.49
N GLY A 77 -8.31 13.36 -10.80
CA GLY A 77 -8.37 12.54 -12.02
C GLY A 77 -7.38 11.36 -12.04
N LYS A 78 -6.76 11.03 -10.90
CA LYS A 78 -5.90 9.86 -10.74
C LYS A 78 -6.49 8.90 -9.72
N LEU A 79 -6.54 7.62 -10.08
CA LEU A 79 -6.85 6.53 -9.17
C LEU A 79 -5.64 6.29 -8.26
N ARG A 80 -5.83 6.48 -6.96
CA ARG A 80 -4.88 6.14 -5.92
C ARG A 80 -5.36 4.88 -5.20
N LYS A 81 -4.48 3.90 -5.09
CA LYS A 81 -4.69 2.69 -4.31
C LYS A 81 -4.01 2.86 -2.96
N GLU A 82 -4.82 2.87 -1.92
CA GLU A 82 -4.40 3.06 -0.55
C GLU A 82 -4.52 1.74 0.21
N LEU A 83 -3.43 1.28 0.81
CA LEU A 83 -3.45 0.12 1.69
C LEU A 83 -4.01 0.55 3.05
N VAL A 84 -5.04 -0.16 3.52
CA VAL A 84 -5.70 0.14 4.81
C VAL A 84 -5.72 -1.03 5.78
N GLY A 85 -5.31 -2.22 5.35
CA GLY A 85 -5.22 -3.41 6.20
C GLY A 85 -4.39 -4.51 5.58
N VAL A 86 -3.72 -5.31 6.41
CA VAL A 86 -2.90 -6.46 6.03
C VAL A 86 -3.21 -7.63 6.97
N GLU A 87 -3.43 -8.80 6.39
CA GLU A 87 -3.62 -10.07 7.10
C GLU A 87 -2.67 -11.11 6.52
N GLU A 88 -1.94 -11.82 7.38
CA GLU A 88 -1.09 -12.96 6.99
C GLU A 88 -1.99 -14.15 6.63
N LEU A 89 -1.69 -14.80 5.50
CA LEU A 89 -2.45 -15.97 5.08
C LEU A 89 -1.95 -17.21 5.84
N GLY A 90 -2.82 -17.84 6.63
CA GLY A 90 -2.52 -19.14 7.28
C GLY A 90 -2.06 -19.08 8.73
N LYS A 91 -2.22 -17.94 9.43
CA LYS A 91 -2.14 -17.84 10.89
C LYS A 91 -3.51 -17.61 11.51
#